data_AF-A0A963H2B1-F1
#
_entry.id   AF-A0A963H2B1-F1
#
_cell.length_a   1.000
_cell.length_b   1.000
_cell.length_c   1.000
_cell.angle_alpha   90.00
_cell.angle_beta   90.00
_cell.angle_gamma   90.00
#
_symmetry.space_group_name_H-M   'P 1'
#
loop_
_entity.id
_entity.type
_entity.pdbx_description
1 polymer ?
#
loop_
_entity_poly.entity_id
_entity_poly.type
_entity_poly.pdbx_seq_one_letter_code
_entity_poly.pdbx_strand_id
1 'polypeptide(L)'
;MMRLAVEVRRHWTELIGHGLLLSLIFTLYLAPDEAKYVVADVLVVAWLGVWGLSGRVGGRVLLDAFKPLLPLLALLAYAQAFDVGRGVWESRDYTQTVLISIPPFFLMYLLFQGLSPRRAALLSVGVLILPGLVHLGYMYVDILRAVSDGHVPFLTSSKHGLLEYIKDTPRVGRRYVSLALVHLLFGSGLLAVMLRGVEARYWAWGLSGVCLISLALLDARAAYFSLIVGAALLFVVTGPVGGARVLRQLVASGRPWWRLATVGVLMVVAVLGYSAGKSRWTALTYSVNAAVHDVSETAVPPVQRAYVSTTFWSAPIGDVAQCYADELFRCKSDQSAYLRFSWLLEGLRSLLVHPAGIGMSGDYMGRLWGVAGQRNTYQRTDSFTVELMVSFGFVGVFLFACLWWRVGKTLRDAISSEHVNRAALVAVGGLLFVCVGRGVVDMISDGLWRYVLALLGMYYGLLNSGVDRIKEG
;
A
#
# COMPACT_ATOMS: atom_id res chain seq x y z
N MET A 1 -30.07 27.67 22.92
CA MET A 1 -29.69 26.27 23.17
C MET A 1 -30.23 25.28 22.12
N MET A 2 -31.51 25.36 21.71
CA MET A 2 -32.11 24.42 20.76
C MET A 2 -31.51 24.46 19.34
N ARG A 3 -31.18 25.65 18.80
CA ARG A 3 -30.47 25.79 17.50
C ARG A 3 -29.05 25.19 17.52
N LEU A 4 -28.32 25.39 18.62
CA LEU A 4 -26.96 24.84 18.81
C LEU A 4 -26.98 23.30 18.86
N ALA A 5 -27.97 22.71 19.54
CA ALA A 5 -28.12 21.25 19.62
C ALA A 5 -28.48 20.63 18.26
N VAL A 6 -29.35 21.27 17.47
CA VAL A 6 -29.72 20.83 16.12
C VAL A 6 -28.52 20.93 15.17
N GLU A 7 -27.76 22.02 15.24
CA GLU A 7 -26.59 22.24 14.41
C GLU A 7 -25.46 21.25 14.76
N VAL A 8 -25.20 21.00 16.03
CA VAL A 8 -24.24 19.97 16.48
C VAL A 8 -24.67 18.59 15.98
N ARG A 9 -25.95 18.22 16.14
CA ARG A 9 -26.46 16.91 15.69
C ARG A 9 -26.30 16.72 14.18
N ARG A 10 -26.66 17.73 13.38
CA ARG A 10 -26.52 17.70 11.91
C ARG A 10 -25.08 17.46 11.47
N HIS A 11 -24.14 18.19 12.07
CA HIS A 11 -22.71 18.04 11.76
C HIS A 11 -22.14 16.66 12.11
N TRP A 12 -22.62 16.04 13.19
CA TRP A 12 -22.21 14.67 13.54
C TRP A 12 -22.80 13.64 12.58
N THR A 13 -24.07 13.77 12.22
CA THR A 13 -24.70 12.86 11.24
C THR A 13 -24.01 12.92 9.88
N GLU A 14 -23.65 14.13 9.42
CA GLU A 14 -22.88 14.33 8.18
C GLU A 14 -21.49 13.66 8.27
N LEU A 15 -20.76 13.88 9.37
CA LEU A 15 -19.44 13.27 9.57
C LEU A 15 -19.50 11.73 9.62
N ILE A 16 -20.51 11.17 10.30
CA ILE A 16 -20.74 9.72 10.38
C ILE A 16 -21.10 9.16 9.00
N GLY A 17 -22.00 9.83 8.28
CA GLY A 17 -22.40 9.44 6.93
C GLY A 17 -21.21 9.41 5.97
N HIS A 18 -20.36 10.45 6.01
CA HIS A 18 -19.11 10.46 5.25
C HIS A 18 -18.17 9.33 5.68
N GLY A 19 -17.98 9.11 6.98
CA GLY A 19 -17.12 8.03 7.48
C GLY A 19 -17.55 6.65 6.99
N LEU A 20 -18.85 6.35 7.04
CA LEU A 20 -19.39 5.08 6.56
C LEU A 20 -19.20 4.90 5.06
N LEU A 21 -19.53 5.92 4.27
CA LEU A 21 -19.44 5.86 2.81
C LEU A 21 -17.99 5.72 2.33
N LEU A 22 -17.05 6.47 2.92
CA LEU A 22 -15.63 6.36 2.59
C LEU A 22 -15.06 5.00 3.00
N SER A 23 -15.46 4.48 4.16
CA SER A 23 -15.02 3.15 4.61
C SER A 23 -15.53 2.06 3.67
N LEU A 24 -16.76 2.18 3.16
CA LEU A 24 -17.30 1.30 2.12
C LEU A 24 -16.48 1.40 0.83
N ILE A 25 -16.22 2.61 0.33
CA ILE A 25 -15.43 2.83 -0.89
C ILE A 25 -14.03 2.22 -0.76
N PHE A 26 -13.33 2.48 0.36
CA PHE A 26 -12.00 1.91 0.61
C PHE A 26 -12.06 0.39 0.72
N THR A 27 -13.07 -0.16 1.38
CA THR A 27 -13.24 -1.62 1.46
C THR A 27 -13.44 -2.24 0.08
N LEU A 28 -14.23 -1.60 -0.79
CA LEU A 28 -14.48 -2.08 -2.14
C LEU A 28 -13.24 -1.99 -3.03
N TYR A 29 -12.43 -0.92 -2.94
CA TYR A 29 -11.16 -0.83 -3.67
C TYR A 29 -10.10 -1.82 -3.19
N LEU A 30 -10.18 -2.21 -1.93
CA LEU A 30 -9.33 -3.22 -1.34
C LEU A 30 -9.91 -4.64 -1.49
N ALA A 31 -11.02 -4.84 -2.19
CA ALA A 31 -11.57 -6.17 -2.44
C ALA A 31 -10.74 -6.94 -3.50
N PRO A 32 -10.85 -8.28 -3.60
CA PRO A 32 -10.19 -9.08 -4.64
C PRO A 32 -10.85 -9.06 -6.02
N ASP A 33 -12.00 -8.40 -6.15
CA ASP A 33 -12.91 -8.57 -7.30
C ASP A 33 -13.09 -7.24 -8.04
N GLU A 34 -12.79 -7.24 -9.33
CA GLU A 34 -12.89 -6.06 -10.21
C GLU A 34 -14.30 -5.47 -10.24
N ALA A 35 -15.33 -6.31 -10.14
CA ALA A 35 -16.71 -5.83 -10.09
C ALA A 35 -16.95 -4.90 -8.88
N LYS A 36 -16.20 -5.08 -7.78
CA LYS A 36 -16.28 -4.22 -6.59
C LYS A 36 -15.66 -2.85 -6.82
N TYR A 37 -14.60 -2.77 -7.62
CA TYR A 37 -13.97 -1.49 -7.95
C TYR A 37 -14.92 -0.62 -8.79
N VAL A 38 -15.64 -1.23 -9.73
CA VAL A 38 -16.65 -0.53 -10.55
C VAL A 38 -17.76 0.04 -9.67
N VAL A 39 -18.26 -0.74 -8.70
CA VAL A 39 -19.27 -0.24 -7.74
C VAL A 39 -18.73 0.94 -6.93
N ALA A 40 -17.48 0.86 -6.48
CA ALA A 40 -16.83 1.97 -5.77
C ALA A 40 -16.67 3.21 -6.66
N ASP A 41 -16.28 3.05 -7.93
CA ASP A 41 -16.15 4.14 -8.89
C ASP A 41 -17.51 4.82 -9.13
N VAL A 42 -18.59 4.04 -9.27
CA VAL A 42 -19.95 4.58 -9.39
C VAL A 42 -20.34 5.39 -8.15
N LEU A 43 -20.06 4.88 -6.93
CA LEU A 43 -20.32 5.60 -5.69
C LEU A 43 -19.53 6.92 -5.61
N VAL A 44 -18.25 6.89 -6.00
CA VAL A 44 -17.39 8.07 -6.04
C VAL A 44 -17.91 9.12 -7.03
N VAL A 45 -18.22 8.71 -8.25
CA VAL A 45 -18.72 9.60 -9.30
C VAL A 45 -20.09 10.17 -8.93
N ALA A 46 -21.00 9.35 -8.41
CA ALA A 46 -22.30 9.80 -7.95
C ALA A 46 -22.16 10.86 -6.85
N TRP A 47 -21.26 10.63 -5.89
CA TRP A 47 -21.04 11.56 -4.79
C TRP A 47 -20.35 12.86 -5.24
N LEU A 48 -19.37 12.79 -6.14
CA LEU A 48 -18.80 13.95 -6.81
C LEU A 48 -19.86 14.73 -7.60
N GLY A 49 -20.78 14.03 -8.27
CA GLY A 49 -21.90 14.64 -8.99
C GLY A 49 -22.80 15.46 -8.07
N VAL A 50 -23.14 14.92 -6.88
CA VAL A 50 -23.90 15.67 -5.86
C VAL A 50 -23.15 16.93 -5.43
N TRP A 51 -21.83 16.87 -5.28
CA TRP A 51 -21.03 18.07 -4.96
C TRP A 51 -20.94 19.08 -6.10
N GLY A 52 -20.78 18.62 -7.33
CA GLY A 52 -20.80 19.47 -8.51
C GLY A 52 -22.12 20.22 -8.63
N LEU A 53 -23.24 19.52 -8.48
CA LEU A 53 -24.59 20.11 -8.52
C LEU A 53 -24.85 21.09 -7.37
N SER A 54 -24.20 20.91 -6.22
CA SER A 54 -24.34 21.82 -5.08
C SER A 54 -23.63 23.17 -5.24
N GLY A 55 -22.88 23.38 -6.33
CA GLY A 55 -22.15 24.63 -6.60
C GLY A 55 -20.99 24.93 -5.64
N ARG A 56 -20.60 23.97 -4.79
CA ARG A 56 -19.58 24.12 -3.74
C ARG A 56 -18.14 24.04 -4.24
N VAL A 57 -17.94 23.87 -5.55
CA VAL A 57 -16.64 23.63 -6.16
C VAL A 57 -16.27 24.80 -7.07
N GLY A 58 -15.37 25.67 -6.60
CA GLY A 58 -14.84 26.77 -7.40
C GLY A 58 -13.72 26.33 -8.35
N GLY A 59 -13.58 26.99 -9.50
CA GLY A 59 -12.53 26.68 -10.49
C GLY A 59 -11.11 26.74 -9.93
N ARG A 60 -10.84 27.67 -9.00
CA ARG A 60 -9.54 27.75 -8.30
C ARG A 60 -9.25 26.52 -7.45
N VAL A 61 -10.25 26.00 -6.75
CA VAL A 61 -10.14 24.79 -5.92
C VAL A 61 -9.79 23.58 -6.78
N LEU A 62 -10.43 23.46 -7.96
CA LEU A 62 -10.12 22.42 -8.93
C LEU A 62 -8.69 22.54 -9.47
N LEU A 63 -8.26 23.75 -9.84
CA LEU A 63 -6.88 23.98 -10.31
C LEU A 63 -5.84 23.61 -9.26
N ASP A 64 -6.09 23.95 -7.99
CA ASP A 64 -5.20 23.59 -6.88
C ASP A 64 -5.18 22.06 -6.65
N ALA A 65 -6.31 21.37 -6.84
CA ALA A 65 -6.40 19.91 -6.80
C ALA A 65 -5.64 19.22 -7.94
N PHE A 66 -5.50 19.84 -9.11
CA PHE A 66 -4.76 19.27 -10.24
C PHE A 66 -3.24 19.36 -10.09
N LYS A 67 -2.72 20.39 -9.38
CA LYS A 67 -1.27 20.62 -9.24
C LYS A 67 -0.51 19.38 -8.74
N PRO A 68 -0.98 18.63 -7.72
CA PRO A 68 -0.34 17.40 -7.28
C PRO A 68 -0.30 16.27 -8.32
N LEU A 69 -1.28 16.22 -9.23
CA LEU A 69 -1.40 15.18 -10.25
C LEU A 69 -0.53 15.44 -11.49
N LEU A 70 0.09 16.62 -11.62
CA LEU A 70 0.90 16.97 -12.79
C LEU A 70 1.95 15.91 -13.20
N PRO A 71 2.73 15.31 -12.28
CA PRO A 71 3.68 14.27 -12.67
C PRO A 71 3.00 13.03 -13.29
N LEU A 72 1.82 12.66 -12.78
CA LEU A 72 1.02 11.55 -13.29
C LEU A 72 0.39 11.88 -14.66
N LEU A 73 -0.10 13.10 -14.82
CA LEU A 73 -0.62 13.59 -16.11
C LEU A 73 0.48 13.66 -17.17
N ALA A 74 1.69 14.09 -16.79
CA ALA A 74 2.86 14.08 -17.65
C ALA A 74 3.26 12.66 -18.05
N LEU A 75 3.17 11.69 -17.13
CA LEU A 75 3.42 10.28 -17.41
C LEU A 75 2.41 9.72 -18.42
N LEU A 76 1.14 10.09 -18.28
CA LEU A 76 0.10 9.70 -19.24
C LEU A 76 0.33 10.31 -20.63
N ALA A 77 0.68 11.59 -20.69
CA ALA A 77 1.01 12.25 -21.95
C ALA A 77 2.23 11.62 -22.61
N TYR A 78 3.24 11.25 -21.81
CA TYR A 78 4.42 10.52 -22.29
C TYR A 78 4.05 9.14 -22.85
N ALA A 79 3.26 8.36 -22.11
CA ALA A 79 2.79 7.06 -22.56
C ALA A 79 2.06 7.19 -23.91
N GLN A 80 1.05 8.06 -23.99
CA GLN A 80 0.29 8.30 -25.21
C GLN A 80 1.15 8.75 -26.40
N ALA A 81 2.10 9.66 -26.19
CA ALA A 81 3.02 10.10 -27.24
C ALA A 81 3.93 8.96 -27.71
N PHE A 82 4.38 8.11 -26.78
CA PHE A 82 5.25 6.98 -27.06
C PHE A 82 4.54 5.89 -27.89
N ASP A 83 3.27 5.62 -27.58
CA ASP A 83 2.48 4.60 -28.29
C ASP A 83 2.04 5.03 -29.68
N VAL A 84 1.64 6.30 -29.86
CA VAL A 84 1.36 6.86 -31.19
C VAL A 84 2.59 6.74 -32.09
N GLY A 85 3.79 6.92 -31.53
CA GLY A 85 5.05 6.78 -32.27
C GLY A 85 5.41 5.34 -32.67
N ARG A 86 4.81 4.31 -32.04
CA ARG A 86 5.16 2.89 -32.25
C ARG A 86 4.01 1.99 -32.69
N GLY A 87 2.78 2.48 -32.74
CA GLY A 87 1.61 1.71 -33.17
C GLY A 87 1.18 0.60 -32.19
N VAL A 88 1.49 0.76 -30.90
CA VAL A 88 1.21 -0.24 -29.85
C VAL A 88 -0.13 0.09 -29.17
N TRP A 89 -1.08 -0.84 -29.21
CA TRP A 89 -2.47 -0.60 -28.78
C TRP A 89 -2.75 -0.87 -27.29
N GLU A 90 -1.79 -1.45 -26.56
CA GLU A 90 -1.97 -1.90 -25.16
C GLU A 90 -1.96 -0.75 -24.13
N SER A 91 -1.61 0.46 -24.54
CA SER A 91 -1.57 1.63 -23.64
C SER A 91 -2.92 2.26 -23.33
N ARG A 92 -3.93 1.91 -24.12
CA ARG A 92 -5.31 2.36 -23.92
C ARG A 92 -5.83 1.88 -22.57
N ASP A 93 -5.55 0.63 -22.21
CA ASP A 93 -5.99 0.03 -20.95
C ASP A 93 -5.29 0.70 -19.76
N TYR A 94 -3.96 0.90 -19.84
CA TYR A 94 -3.20 1.64 -18.83
C TYR A 94 -3.73 3.07 -18.64
N THR A 95 -3.98 3.77 -19.74
CA THR A 95 -4.50 5.15 -19.71
C THR A 95 -5.88 5.22 -19.08
N GLN A 96 -6.76 4.27 -19.42
CA GLN A 96 -8.08 4.15 -18.80
C GLN A 96 -7.98 3.90 -17.30
N THR A 97 -7.13 2.97 -16.86
CA THR A 97 -6.91 2.69 -15.43
C THR A 97 -6.47 3.92 -14.66
N VAL A 98 -5.55 4.72 -15.21
CA VAL A 98 -5.11 5.96 -14.56
C VAL A 98 -6.22 7.03 -14.56
N LEU A 99 -6.92 7.23 -15.67
CA LEU A 99 -7.99 8.23 -15.76
C LEU A 99 -9.17 7.91 -14.84
N ILE A 100 -9.57 6.64 -14.73
CA ILE A 100 -10.64 6.18 -13.81
C ILE A 100 -10.24 6.35 -12.34
N SER A 101 -8.94 6.46 -12.06
CA SER A 101 -8.43 6.68 -10.69
C SER A 101 -8.39 8.17 -10.30
N ILE A 102 -8.67 9.09 -11.21
CA ILE A 102 -8.73 10.54 -10.94
C ILE A 102 -9.94 10.92 -10.06
N PRO A 103 -11.19 10.47 -10.32
CA PRO A 103 -12.34 10.81 -9.47
C PRO A 103 -12.15 10.47 -7.97
N PRO A 104 -11.63 9.29 -7.57
CA PRO A 104 -11.36 8.99 -6.15
C PRO A 104 -10.43 9.99 -5.48
N PHE A 105 -9.39 10.45 -6.19
CA PHE A 105 -8.51 11.52 -5.71
C PHE A 105 -9.30 12.82 -5.45
N PHE A 106 -10.10 13.27 -6.42
CA PHE A 106 -10.85 14.52 -6.31
C PHE A 106 -11.86 14.50 -5.17
N LEU A 107 -12.58 13.39 -5.00
CA LEU A 107 -13.55 13.23 -3.92
C LEU A 107 -12.86 13.41 -2.56
N MET A 108 -11.73 12.74 -2.35
CA MET A 108 -11.00 12.79 -1.10
C MET A 108 -10.38 14.17 -0.86
N TYR A 109 -9.82 14.78 -1.91
CA TYR A 109 -9.25 16.12 -1.84
C TYR A 109 -10.30 17.16 -1.39
N LEU A 110 -11.42 17.21 -2.10
CA LEU A 110 -12.50 18.17 -1.82
C LEU A 110 -13.12 17.92 -0.44
N LEU A 111 -13.24 16.66 0.00
CA LEU A 111 -13.75 16.35 1.33
C LEU A 111 -12.87 16.90 2.43
N PHE A 112 -11.59 16.53 2.41
CA PHE A 112 -10.69 16.81 3.50
C PHE A 112 -10.26 18.27 3.54
N GLN A 113 -10.21 18.97 2.40
CA GLN A 113 -9.99 20.42 2.35
C GLN A 113 -11.12 21.20 3.07
N GLY A 114 -12.38 20.76 2.90
CA GLY A 114 -13.54 21.44 3.47
C GLY A 114 -13.73 21.26 4.98
N LEU A 115 -13.00 20.32 5.60
CA LEU A 115 -13.14 19.98 7.01
C LEU A 115 -12.21 20.81 7.91
N SER A 116 -12.66 21.07 9.15
CA SER A 116 -11.76 21.62 10.17
C SER A 116 -10.72 20.57 10.58
N PRO A 117 -9.51 20.97 11.03
CA PRO A 117 -8.43 20.02 11.35
C PRO A 117 -8.81 18.92 12.36
N ARG A 118 -9.72 19.23 13.30
CA ARG A 118 -10.24 18.26 14.27
C ARG A 118 -11.20 17.25 13.63
N ARG A 119 -12.12 17.71 12.77
CA ARG A 119 -13.10 16.84 12.07
C ARG A 119 -12.38 15.97 11.05
N ALA A 120 -11.42 16.52 10.33
CA ALA A 120 -10.60 15.80 9.37
C ALA A 120 -9.85 14.63 10.04
N ALA A 121 -9.26 14.85 11.22
CA ALA A 121 -8.60 13.78 11.96
C ALA A 121 -9.56 12.73 12.52
N LEU A 122 -10.73 13.13 13.03
CA LEU A 122 -11.76 12.17 13.46
C LEU A 122 -12.25 11.30 12.31
N LEU A 123 -12.49 11.90 11.14
CA LEU A 123 -12.86 11.17 9.93
C LEU A 123 -11.75 10.22 9.49
N SER A 124 -10.49 10.67 9.54
CA SER A 124 -9.32 9.84 9.22
C SER A 124 -9.25 8.59 10.09
N VAL A 125 -9.52 8.70 11.40
CA VAL A 125 -9.58 7.53 12.29
C VAL A 125 -10.63 6.54 11.81
N GLY A 126 -11.85 7.00 11.52
CA GLY A 126 -12.93 6.13 11.05
C GLY A 126 -12.58 5.43 9.74
N VAL A 127 -12.10 6.19 8.76
CA VAL A 127 -11.71 5.71 7.42
C VAL A 127 -10.53 4.74 7.46
N LEU A 128 -9.63 4.87 8.44
CA LEU A 128 -8.51 3.93 8.60
C LEU A 128 -8.91 2.67 9.38
N ILE A 129 -9.68 2.81 10.47
CA ILE A 129 -10.00 1.65 11.33
C ILE A 129 -11.07 0.76 10.68
N LEU A 130 -12.14 1.33 10.14
CA LEU A 130 -13.30 0.56 9.68
C LEU A 130 -12.96 -0.43 8.56
N PRO A 131 -12.25 -0.05 7.47
CA PRO A 131 -11.83 -1.03 6.47
C PRO A 131 -11.01 -2.16 7.08
N GLY A 132 -10.08 -1.86 7.99
CA GLY A 132 -9.29 -2.87 8.68
C GLY A 132 -10.15 -3.88 9.47
N LEU A 133 -11.14 -3.39 10.23
CA LEU A 133 -12.07 -4.26 10.96
C LEU A 133 -12.95 -5.09 10.03
N VAL A 134 -13.44 -4.50 8.94
CA VAL A 134 -14.30 -5.20 7.97
C VAL A 134 -13.53 -6.35 7.30
N HIS A 135 -12.29 -6.12 6.88
CA HIS A 135 -11.45 -7.17 6.29
C HIS A 135 -11.12 -8.28 7.29
N LEU A 136 -10.83 -7.95 8.55
CA LEU A 136 -10.67 -8.96 9.60
C LEU A 136 -11.97 -9.75 9.81
N GLY A 137 -13.12 -9.08 9.83
CA GLY A 137 -14.44 -9.71 9.93
C GLY A 137 -14.69 -10.72 8.81
N TYR A 138 -14.43 -10.33 7.55
CA TYR A 138 -14.53 -11.24 6.40
C TYR A 138 -13.60 -12.44 6.53
N MET A 139 -12.35 -12.23 6.95
CA MET A 139 -11.41 -13.33 7.21
C MET A 139 -11.97 -14.33 8.24
N TYR A 140 -12.53 -13.85 9.34
CA TYR A 140 -13.15 -14.72 10.34
C TYR A 140 -14.36 -15.50 9.76
N VAL A 141 -15.21 -14.84 8.99
CA VAL A 141 -16.36 -15.49 8.34
C VAL A 141 -15.90 -16.57 7.37
N ASP A 142 -14.87 -16.32 6.57
CA ASP A 142 -14.34 -17.29 5.61
C ASP A 142 -13.70 -18.49 6.32
N ILE A 143 -12.95 -18.25 7.41
CA ILE A 143 -12.42 -19.32 8.26
C ILE A 143 -13.57 -20.17 8.83
N LEU A 144 -14.60 -19.53 9.39
CA LEU A 144 -15.74 -20.24 9.98
C LEU A 144 -16.51 -21.07 8.95
N ARG A 145 -16.69 -20.54 7.73
CA ARG A 145 -17.30 -21.27 6.61
C ARG A 145 -16.44 -22.47 6.21
N ALA A 146 -15.14 -22.28 6.01
CA ALA A 146 -14.22 -23.36 5.65
C ALA A 146 -14.21 -24.49 6.69
N VAL A 147 -14.32 -24.15 7.97
CA VAL A 147 -14.45 -25.11 9.07
C VAL A 147 -15.80 -25.81 9.04
N SER A 148 -16.90 -25.05 8.89
CA SER A 148 -18.26 -25.59 8.79
C SER A 148 -18.41 -26.56 7.62
N ASP A 149 -17.79 -26.24 6.48
CA ASP A 149 -17.83 -27.03 5.25
C ASP A 149 -16.84 -28.22 5.29
N GLY A 150 -16.15 -28.45 6.42
CA GLY A 150 -15.23 -29.58 6.61
C GLY A 150 -13.91 -29.50 5.83
N HIS A 151 -13.58 -28.34 5.24
CA HIS A 151 -12.36 -28.16 4.45
C HIS A 151 -11.11 -27.99 5.33
N VAL A 152 -11.27 -27.74 6.64
CA VAL A 152 -10.19 -27.52 7.60
C VAL A 152 -10.44 -28.28 8.90
N PRO A 153 -9.63 -29.29 9.26
CA PRO A 153 -9.73 -29.95 10.55
C PRO A 153 -9.19 -29.02 11.66
N PHE A 154 -10.09 -28.55 12.54
CA PHE A 154 -9.81 -27.54 13.57
C PHE A 154 -8.71 -27.92 14.58
N LEU A 155 -8.43 -29.23 14.74
CA LEU A 155 -7.64 -29.79 15.85
C LEU A 155 -6.42 -30.63 15.41
N THR A 156 -5.95 -30.53 14.16
CA THR A 156 -4.76 -31.32 13.76
C THR A 156 -3.49 -30.48 13.76
N SER A 157 -2.48 -30.96 14.49
CA SER A 157 -1.10 -30.44 14.51
C SER A 157 -0.32 -30.71 13.21
N SER A 158 -1.00 -31.16 12.17
CA SER A 158 -0.38 -31.59 10.92
C SER A 158 -0.11 -30.41 9.99
N LYS A 159 0.78 -30.61 9.01
CA LYS A 159 1.19 -29.66 7.95
C LYS A 159 0.04 -29.05 7.13
N HIS A 160 -1.23 -29.39 7.39
CA HIS A 160 -2.44 -28.92 6.69
C HIS A 160 -3.51 -28.30 7.63
N GLY A 161 -3.12 -27.90 8.85
CA GLY A 161 -4.03 -27.26 9.82
C GLY A 161 -4.51 -25.86 9.41
N LEU A 162 -5.36 -25.26 10.26
CA LEU A 162 -5.98 -23.94 10.06
C LEU A 162 -4.98 -22.82 9.69
N LEU A 163 -3.77 -22.86 10.26
CA LEU A 163 -2.70 -21.90 9.94
C LEU A 163 -2.20 -22.01 8.49
N GLU A 164 -2.15 -23.22 7.92
CA GLU A 164 -1.75 -23.42 6.52
C GLU A 164 -2.91 -23.08 5.57
N TYR A 165 -4.14 -23.37 5.97
CA TYR A 165 -5.33 -22.92 5.24
C TYR A 165 -5.39 -21.38 5.13
N ILE A 166 -5.25 -20.65 6.25
CA ILE A 166 -5.21 -19.18 6.25
C ILE A 166 -4.07 -18.65 5.36
N LYS A 167 -2.95 -19.37 5.29
CA LYS A 167 -1.80 -19.01 4.46
C LYS A 167 -2.06 -19.17 2.96
N ASP A 168 -2.89 -20.13 2.56
CA ASP A 168 -3.05 -20.59 1.17
C ASP A 168 -4.42 -20.25 0.55
N THR A 169 -5.38 -19.73 1.34
CA THR A 169 -6.72 -19.40 0.83
C THR A 169 -6.68 -18.17 -0.10
N PRO A 170 -7.13 -18.27 -1.37
CA PRO A 170 -6.98 -17.23 -2.37
C PRO A 170 -7.84 -15.97 -2.15
N ARG A 171 -9.00 -16.08 -1.49
CA ARG A 171 -9.88 -14.94 -1.15
C ARG A 171 -9.55 -14.27 0.19
N VAL A 172 -8.78 -14.95 1.04
CA VAL A 172 -8.31 -14.51 2.38
C VAL A 172 -6.83 -14.12 2.33
N GLY A 173 -6.28 -13.96 1.13
CA GLY A 173 -4.85 -13.92 0.88
C GLY A 173 -4.09 -12.98 1.82
N ARG A 174 -2.86 -13.38 2.17
CA ARG A 174 -1.91 -12.62 3.02
C ARG A 174 -1.86 -11.12 2.69
N ARG A 175 -2.16 -10.73 1.43
CA ARG A 175 -2.33 -9.34 0.95
C ARG A 175 -3.45 -8.56 1.66
N TYR A 176 -4.62 -9.13 1.88
CA TYR A 176 -5.77 -8.46 2.52
C TYR A 176 -5.57 -8.31 4.01
N VAL A 177 -5.10 -9.38 4.68
CA VAL A 177 -4.82 -9.33 6.12
C VAL A 177 -3.69 -8.34 6.42
N SER A 178 -2.64 -8.30 5.59
CA SER A 178 -1.58 -7.30 5.75
C SER A 178 -2.07 -5.87 5.52
N LEU A 179 -2.89 -5.62 4.51
CA LEU A 179 -3.50 -4.28 4.31
C LEU A 179 -4.44 -3.88 5.45
N ALA A 180 -5.23 -4.82 5.98
CA ALA A 180 -6.11 -4.60 7.11
C ALA A 180 -5.33 -4.25 8.39
N LEU A 181 -4.26 -4.98 8.67
CA LEU A 181 -3.40 -4.71 9.83
C LEU A 181 -2.63 -3.40 9.68
N VAL A 182 -2.22 -3.03 8.46
CA VAL A 182 -1.60 -1.73 8.18
C VAL A 182 -2.59 -0.58 8.45
N HIS A 183 -3.85 -0.72 8.02
CA HIS A 183 -4.92 0.23 8.30
C HIS A 183 -5.16 0.40 9.81
N LEU A 184 -5.26 -0.73 10.53
CA LEU A 184 -5.43 -0.72 11.97
C LEU A 184 -4.21 -0.12 12.68
N LEU A 185 -2.98 -0.40 12.21
CA LEU A 185 -1.76 0.20 12.74
C LEU A 185 -1.80 1.73 12.68
N PHE A 186 -2.05 2.31 11.50
CA PHE A 186 -2.08 3.76 11.34
C PHE A 186 -3.32 4.40 11.99
N GLY A 187 -4.49 3.77 11.88
CA GLY A 187 -5.73 4.26 12.48
C GLY A 187 -5.70 4.24 14.01
N SER A 188 -5.24 3.15 14.62
CA SER A 188 -5.09 3.06 16.08
C SER A 188 -3.96 3.95 16.60
N GLY A 189 -2.86 4.11 15.86
CA GLY A 189 -1.80 5.04 16.20
C GLY A 189 -2.29 6.50 16.20
N LEU A 190 -3.07 6.88 15.18
CA LEU A 190 -3.72 8.20 15.12
C LEU A 190 -4.70 8.40 16.29
N LEU A 191 -5.54 7.40 16.56
CA LEU A 191 -6.48 7.42 17.68
C LEU A 191 -5.76 7.59 19.02
N ALA A 192 -4.62 6.91 19.22
CA ALA A 192 -3.81 7.01 20.43
C ALA A 192 -3.22 8.42 20.66
N VAL A 193 -2.98 9.17 19.59
CA VAL A 193 -2.53 10.57 19.66
C VAL A 193 -3.69 11.52 19.94
N MET A 194 -4.89 11.22 19.43
CA MET A 194 -6.06 12.09 19.58
C MET A 194 -6.78 11.98 20.93
N LEU A 195 -6.73 10.81 21.56
CA LEU A 195 -7.42 10.56 22.83
C LEU A 195 -6.74 11.32 23.98
N ARG A 196 -7.55 11.91 24.85
CA ARG A 196 -7.09 12.57 26.10
C ARG A 196 -7.00 11.60 27.28
N GLY A 197 -7.90 10.61 27.31
CA GLY A 197 -7.98 9.61 28.37
C GLY A 197 -6.81 8.64 28.31
N VAL A 198 -6.04 8.60 29.39
CA VAL A 198 -4.79 7.83 29.49
C VAL A 198 -5.02 6.35 29.19
N GLU A 199 -6.08 5.75 29.71
CA GLU A 199 -6.46 4.35 29.45
C GLU A 199 -6.83 4.08 27.99
N ALA A 200 -7.65 4.95 27.40
CA ALA A 200 -8.08 4.80 26.01
C ALA A 200 -6.89 4.91 25.03
N ARG A 201 -5.90 5.75 25.35
CA ARG A 201 -4.64 5.82 24.60
C ARG A 201 -3.83 4.54 24.70
N TYR A 202 -3.83 3.88 25.86
CA TYR A 202 -3.13 2.61 26.04
C TYR A 202 -3.73 1.51 25.19
N TRP A 203 -5.06 1.38 25.17
CA TRP A 203 -5.74 0.41 24.31
C TRP A 203 -5.44 0.65 22.83
N ALA A 204 -5.44 1.92 22.40
CA ALA A 204 -5.12 2.28 21.03
C ALA A 204 -3.65 1.95 20.66
N TRP A 205 -2.68 2.28 21.52
CA TRP A 205 -1.27 1.91 21.30
C TRP A 205 -1.02 0.40 21.36
N GLY A 206 -1.69 -0.30 22.28
CA GLY A 206 -1.64 -1.76 22.38
C GLY A 206 -2.13 -2.41 21.09
N LEU A 207 -3.25 -1.93 20.54
CA LEU A 207 -3.75 -2.38 19.25
C LEU A 207 -2.76 -2.11 18.11
N SER A 208 -2.12 -0.93 18.06
CA SER A 208 -1.06 -0.63 17.08
C SER A 208 0.09 -1.63 17.19
N GLY A 209 0.55 -1.91 18.41
CA GLY A 209 1.64 -2.85 18.68
C GLY A 209 1.28 -4.27 18.26
N VAL A 210 0.06 -4.74 18.58
CA VAL A 210 -0.45 -6.04 18.14
C VAL A 210 -0.53 -6.11 16.61
N CYS A 211 -0.99 -5.06 15.94
CA CYS A 211 -1.02 -5.03 14.47
C CYS A 211 0.38 -5.14 13.87
N LEU A 212 1.37 -4.46 14.45
CA LEU A 212 2.76 -4.54 14.03
C LEU A 212 3.34 -5.96 14.25
N ILE A 213 3.04 -6.60 15.38
CA ILE A 213 3.44 -7.99 15.66
C ILE A 213 2.75 -8.95 14.70
N SER A 214 1.45 -8.79 14.47
CA SER A 214 0.69 -9.63 13.56
C SER A 214 1.21 -9.49 12.13
N LEU A 215 1.55 -8.28 11.67
CA LEU A 215 2.24 -8.05 10.39
C LEU A 215 3.60 -8.76 10.37
N ALA A 216 4.35 -8.66 11.46
CA ALA A 216 5.63 -9.31 11.64
C ALA A 216 5.55 -10.84 11.51
N LEU A 217 4.42 -11.44 11.91
CA LEU A 217 4.19 -12.89 11.88
C LEU A 217 3.55 -13.39 10.57
N LEU A 218 2.59 -12.63 10.00
CA LEU A 218 1.77 -13.02 8.84
C LEU A 218 2.50 -12.94 7.50
N ASP A 219 3.23 -11.86 7.24
CA ASP A 219 3.84 -11.60 5.93
C ASP A 219 5.18 -10.90 6.10
N ALA A 220 6.20 -11.68 6.44
CA ALA A 220 7.48 -11.11 6.85
C ALA A 220 8.28 -10.42 5.72
N ARG A 221 7.77 -10.35 4.50
CA ARG A 221 8.58 -9.98 3.32
C ARG A 221 8.08 -8.69 2.68
N ALA A 222 6.84 -8.70 2.17
CA ALA A 222 6.25 -7.52 1.58
C ALA A 222 5.90 -6.49 2.67
N ALA A 223 5.37 -6.93 3.82
CA ALA A 223 5.05 -6.01 4.90
C ALA A 223 6.33 -5.43 5.54
N TYR A 224 7.38 -6.21 5.78
CA TYR A 224 8.64 -5.65 6.32
C TYR A 224 9.35 -4.78 5.29
N PHE A 225 9.46 -5.18 4.03
CA PHE A 225 10.07 -4.33 3.03
C PHE A 225 9.27 -3.03 2.88
N SER A 226 7.94 -3.09 2.83
CA SER A 226 7.09 -1.90 2.75
C SER A 226 7.13 -1.03 4.00
N LEU A 227 7.23 -1.63 5.19
CA LEU A 227 7.36 -0.90 6.46
C LEU A 227 8.75 -0.30 6.61
N ILE A 228 9.81 -1.01 6.23
CA ILE A 228 11.19 -0.52 6.28
C ILE A 228 11.40 0.57 5.25
N VAL A 229 11.01 0.34 3.98
CA VAL A 229 11.06 1.36 2.93
C VAL A 229 10.16 2.53 3.28
N GLY A 230 8.94 2.29 3.76
CA GLY A 230 8.03 3.34 4.18
C GLY A 230 8.55 4.15 5.35
N ALA A 231 9.12 3.50 6.38
CA ALA A 231 9.72 4.16 7.53
C ALA A 231 11.01 4.89 7.15
N ALA A 232 11.84 4.32 6.27
CA ALA A 232 13.06 4.95 5.78
C ALA A 232 12.72 6.19 4.93
N LEU A 233 11.77 6.09 4.00
CA LEU A 233 11.27 7.23 3.24
C LEU A 233 10.70 8.29 4.17
N LEU A 234 9.88 7.91 5.16
CA LEU A 234 9.36 8.84 6.14
C LEU A 234 10.48 9.49 6.97
N PHE A 235 11.52 8.75 7.35
CA PHE A 235 12.65 9.28 8.11
C PHE A 235 13.52 10.22 7.28
N VAL A 236 13.81 9.86 6.03
CA VAL A 236 14.51 10.72 5.05
C VAL A 236 13.70 12.00 4.83
N VAL A 237 12.38 11.87 4.67
CA VAL A 237 11.47 12.99 4.48
C VAL A 237 11.39 13.86 5.73
N THR A 238 11.29 13.32 6.93
CA THR A 238 11.13 14.13 8.15
C THR A 238 12.46 14.65 8.71
N GLY A 239 13.58 14.05 8.28
CA GLY A 239 14.90 14.30 8.83
C GLY A 239 15.06 13.72 10.25
N PRO A 240 16.30 13.56 10.74
CA PRO A 240 16.55 12.93 12.04
C PRO A 240 15.94 13.72 13.22
N VAL A 241 15.94 15.05 13.14
CA VAL A 241 15.38 15.93 14.17
C VAL A 241 13.84 15.92 14.14
N GLY A 242 13.24 15.95 12.94
CA GLY A 242 11.79 15.88 12.77
C GLY A 242 11.24 14.51 13.15
N GLY A 243 11.88 13.44 12.69
CA GLY A 243 11.60 12.06 13.09
C GLY A 243 11.70 11.87 14.60
N ALA A 244 12.78 12.34 15.24
CA ALA A 244 12.93 12.28 16.70
C ALA A 244 11.91 13.15 17.46
N ARG A 245 11.42 14.24 16.87
CA ARG A 245 10.37 15.08 17.47
C ARG A 245 9.01 14.41 17.37
N VAL A 246 8.69 13.80 16.22
CA VAL A 246 7.49 12.97 16.03
C VAL A 246 7.53 11.78 17.00
N LEU A 247 8.63 11.03 17.04
CA LEU A 247 8.80 9.91 17.97
C LEU A 247 8.68 10.36 19.43
N ARG A 248 9.29 11.50 19.78
CA ARG A 248 9.15 12.09 21.13
C ARG A 248 7.71 12.47 21.42
N GLN A 249 6.95 13.05 20.50
CA GLN A 249 5.53 13.35 20.74
C GLN A 249 4.68 12.08 20.90
N LEU A 250 5.02 11.00 20.19
CA LEU A 250 4.38 9.70 20.34
C LEU A 250 4.70 9.05 21.71
N VAL A 251 5.90 9.26 22.26
CA VAL A 251 6.40 8.63 23.51
C VAL A 251 6.27 9.53 24.76
N ALA A 252 6.24 10.85 24.60
CA ALA A 252 6.38 11.81 25.70
C ALA A 252 5.16 11.85 26.64
N SER A 253 4.00 11.40 26.19
CA SER A 253 2.77 11.42 26.97
C SER A 253 2.56 10.10 27.71
N GLY A 254 3.21 9.97 28.86
CA GLY A 254 3.04 8.81 29.73
C GLY A 254 3.95 8.87 30.94
N ARG A 255 3.51 8.24 32.04
CA ARG A 255 4.33 8.03 33.24
C ARG A 255 5.61 7.22 32.87
N PRO A 256 6.75 7.43 33.56
CA PRO A 256 8.05 6.88 33.17
C PRO A 256 8.08 5.34 33.02
N TRP A 257 7.32 4.61 33.84
CA TRP A 257 7.21 3.15 33.75
C TRP A 257 6.56 2.67 32.44
N TRP A 258 5.72 3.48 31.80
CA TRP A 258 5.14 3.13 30.50
C TRP A 258 6.08 3.40 29.33
N ARG A 259 6.99 4.38 29.45
CA ARG A 259 8.08 4.51 28.46
C ARG A 259 8.91 3.23 28.44
N LEU A 260 9.18 2.67 29.62
CA LEU A 260 9.88 1.39 29.75
C LEU A 260 9.09 0.23 29.17
N ALA A 261 7.78 0.14 29.40
CA ALA A 261 6.98 -0.96 28.88
C ALA A 261 6.64 -0.82 27.38
N THR A 262 6.51 0.39 26.81
CA THR A 262 6.44 0.59 25.34
C THR A 262 7.77 0.25 24.68
N VAL A 263 8.91 0.67 25.27
CA VAL A 263 10.23 0.24 24.81
C VAL A 263 10.38 -1.27 24.94
N GLY A 264 9.89 -1.86 26.03
CA GLY A 264 9.85 -3.31 26.26
C GLY A 264 9.04 -4.03 25.19
N VAL A 265 7.83 -3.55 24.86
CA VAL A 265 7.01 -4.09 23.78
C VAL A 265 7.72 -3.93 22.44
N LEU A 266 8.27 -2.77 22.11
CA LEU A 266 9.02 -2.55 20.85
C LEU A 266 10.25 -3.45 20.76
N MET A 267 10.96 -3.66 21.87
CA MET A 267 12.07 -4.60 21.96
C MET A 267 11.59 -6.04 21.79
N VAL A 268 10.48 -6.44 22.43
CA VAL A 268 9.88 -7.76 22.24
C VAL A 268 9.43 -7.94 20.78
N VAL A 269 8.85 -6.92 20.14
CA VAL A 269 8.52 -6.94 18.71
C VAL A 269 9.77 -7.12 17.86
N ALA A 270 10.83 -6.37 18.15
CA ALA A 270 12.10 -6.47 17.41
C ALA A 270 12.76 -7.84 17.60
N VAL A 271 12.77 -8.37 18.82
CA VAL A 271 13.35 -9.66 19.18
C VAL A 271 12.52 -10.82 18.62
N LEU A 272 11.19 -10.79 18.74
CA LEU A 272 10.31 -11.79 18.16
C LEU A 272 10.35 -11.74 16.63
N GLY A 273 10.36 -10.54 16.03
CA GLY A 273 10.50 -10.35 14.59
C GLY A 273 11.84 -10.85 14.07
N TYR A 274 12.93 -10.59 14.80
CA TYR A 274 14.26 -11.12 14.47
C TYR A 274 14.34 -12.65 14.66
N SER A 275 13.86 -13.16 15.79
CA SER A 275 13.94 -14.58 16.14
C SER A 275 13.06 -15.45 15.24
N ALA A 276 11.78 -15.07 15.06
CA ALA A 276 10.87 -15.73 14.12
C ALA A 276 11.30 -15.51 12.66
N GLY A 277 12.06 -14.44 12.39
CA GLY A 277 12.55 -14.08 11.07
C GLY A 277 13.93 -14.64 10.71
N LYS A 278 14.73 -15.19 11.64
CA LYS A 278 16.16 -15.54 11.38
C LYS A 278 16.34 -16.47 10.18
N SER A 279 15.54 -17.52 10.08
CA SER A 279 15.53 -18.42 8.92
C SER A 279 15.09 -17.70 7.64
N ARG A 280 14.15 -16.75 7.74
CA ARG A 280 13.65 -15.94 6.62
C ARG A 280 14.67 -14.91 6.14
N TRP A 281 15.41 -14.25 7.04
CA TRP A 281 16.50 -13.34 6.70
C TRP A 281 17.64 -14.06 5.98
N THR A 282 17.99 -15.26 6.46
CA THR A 282 19.01 -16.09 5.81
C THR A 282 18.55 -16.52 4.41
N ALA A 283 17.28 -16.96 4.28
CA ALA A 283 16.68 -17.28 2.99
C ALA A 283 16.62 -16.07 2.04
N LEU A 284 16.38 -14.86 2.56
CA LEU A 284 16.40 -13.60 1.81
C LEU A 284 17.79 -13.31 1.25
N THR A 285 18.84 -13.48 2.05
CA THR A 285 20.22 -13.30 1.59
C THR A 285 20.57 -14.28 0.46
N TYR A 286 20.20 -15.56 0.60
CA TYR A 286 20.36 -16.54 -0.47
C TYR A 286 19.58 -16.15 -1.73
N SER A 287 18.37 -15.62 -1.58
CA SER A 287 17.58 -15.12 -2.71
C SER A 287 18.22 -13.98 -3.48
N VAL A 288 18.79 -12.99 -2.76
CA VAL A 288 19.49 -11.86 -3.40
C VAL A 288 20.70 -12.37 -4.18
N ASN A 289 21.53 -13.21 -3.55
CA ASN A 289 22.73 -13.75 -4.21
C ASN A 289 22.38 -14.58 -5.46
N ALA A 290 21.35 -15.43 -5.36
CA ALA A 290 20.87 -16.21 -6.49
C ALA A 290 20.31 -15.31 -7.62
N ALA A 291 19.59 -14.24 -7.28
CA ALA A 291 19.05 -13.29 -8.25
C ALA A 291 20.15 -12.51 -8.97
N VAL A 292 21.18 -12.05 -8.24
CA VAL A 292 22.33 -11.35 -8.83
C VAL A 292 23.04 -12.27 -9.80
N HIS A 293 23.47 -13.45 -9.36
CA HIS A 293 24.17 -14.42 -10.20
C HIS A 293 23.35 -14.77 -11.46
N ASP A 294 22.04 -14.98 -11.34
CA ASP A 294 21.18 -15.31 -12.48
C ASP A 294 20.96 -14.15 -13.46
N VAL A 295 21.04 -12.89 -13.04
CA VAL A 295 20.92 -11.74 -13.96
C VAL A 295 22.27 -11.35 -14.55
N SER A 296 23.38 -11.49 -13.81
CA SER A 296 24.71 -11.07 -14.22
C SER A 296 25.53 -12.14 -14.95
N GLU A 297 25.35 -13.44 -14.65
CA GLU A 297 26.29 -14.50 -15.06
C GLU A 297 25.70 -15.52 -16.04
N THR A 298 24.37 -15.62 -16.21
CA THR A 298 23.81 -16.54 -17.21
C THR A 298 23.72 -15.92 -18.61
N ALA A 299 24.45 -16.50 -19.56
CA ALA A 299 24.34 -16.23 -21.00
C ALA A 299 23.03 -16.77 -21.63
N VAL A 300 22.14 -17.34 -20.81
CA VAL A 300 20.87 -17.94 -21.23
C VAL A 300 19.80 -16.84 -21.32
N PRO A 301 19.17 -16.64 -22.50
CA PRO A 301 18.08 -15.69 -22.66
C PRO A 301 16.95 -15.95 -21.64
N PRO A 302 16.31 -14.92 -21.07
CA PRO A 302 15.23 -15.07 -20.09
C PRO A 302 14.13 -16.06 -20.50
N VAL A 303 13.82 -16.12 -21.80
CA VAL A 303 12.81 -17.02 -22.41
C VAL A 303 13.16 -18.51 -22.26
N GLN A 304 14.45 -18.84 -22.14
CA GLN A 304 14.94 -20.22 -22.03
C GLN A 304 15.20 -20.64 -20.58
N ARG A 305 14.99 -19.75 -19.61
CA ARG A 305 15.07 -20.07 -18.19
C ARG A 305 13.82 -20.87 -17.83
N ALA A 306 14.00 -22.15 -17.49
CA ALA A 306 12.89 -23.10 -17.33
C ALA A 306 11.75 -22.50 -16.51
N TYR A 307 10.57 -22.43 -17.14
CA TYR A 307 9.32 -22.05 -16.50
C TYR A 307 8.92 -23.19 -15.58
N VAL A 308 8.99 -22.94 -14.28
CA VAL A 308 8.77 -23.99 -13.31
C VAL A 308 7.29 -23.97 -12.95
N SER A 309 6.55 -25.05 -13.18
CA SER A 309 5.09 -25.10 -12.95
C SER A 309 4.73 -24.86 -11.48
N THR A 310 3.52 -24.38 -11.18
CA THR A 310 2.96 -24.19 -9.81
C THR A 310 3.19 -25.40 -8.89
N THR A 311 3.18 -26.61 -9.45
CA THR A 311 3.44 -27.89 -8.76
C THR A 311 4.88 -28.10 -8.30
N PHE A 312 5.87 -27.50 -8.93
CA PHE A 312 7.25 -27.54 -8.45
C PHE A 312 7.48 -26.56 -7.29
N TRP A 313 6.73 -25.45 -7.23
CA TRP A 313 6.81 -24.50 -6.11
C TRP A 313 6.18 -25.01 -4.81
N SER A 314 5.40 -26.09 -4.88
CA SER A 314 4.76 -26.75 -3.73
C SER A 314 5.37 -28.10 -3.36
N ALA A 315 6.37 -28.59 -4.12
CA ALA A 315 7.04 -29.85 -3.83
C ALA A 315 7.97 -29.70 -2.61
N PRO A 316 7.88 -30.58 -1.58
CA PRO A 316 8.81 -30.56 -0.47
C PRO A 316 10.22 -30.89 -0.97
N ILE A 317 11.20 -30.02 -0.66
CA ILE A 317 12.60 -30.25 -1.01
C ILE A 317 13.10 -31.40 -0.14
N GLY A 318 13.18 -32.59 -0.74
CA GLY A 318 13.55 -33.84 -0.06
C GLY A 318 15.02 -33.92 0.34
N ASP A 319 15.92 -33.30 -0.44
CA ASP A 319 17.35 -33.28 -0.14
C ASP A 319 18.03 -32.02 -0.70
N VAL A 320 18.47 -31.14 0.21
CA VAL A 320 19.11 -29.87 -0.13
C VAL A 320 20.52 -30.08 -0.70
N ALA A 321 21.22 -31.15 -0.31
CA ALA A 321 22.59 -31.40 -0.77
C ALA A 321 22.63 -31.86 -2.23
N GLN A 322 21.67 -32.69 -2.64
CA GLN A 322 21.53 -33.15 -4.02
C GLN A 322 21.17 -31.99 -4.97
N CYS A 323 20.31 -31.08 -4.52
CA CYS A 323 19.98 -29.88 -5.28
C CYS A 323 21.18 -28.92 -5.51
N TYR A 324 22.17 -28.90 -4.61
CA TYR A 324 23.43 -28.17 -4.82
C TYR A 324 24.38 -28.88 -5.79
N ALA A 325 24.40 -30.22 -5.78
CA ALA A 325 25.18 -31.01 -6.73
C ALA A 325 24.64 -30.89 -8.16
N ASP A 326 23.34 -30.66 -8.30
CA ASP A 326 22.65 -30.46 -9.58
C ASP A 326 22.66 -28.98 -10.08
N GLU A 327 23.41 -28.09 -9.43
CA GLU A 327 23.46 -26.63 -9.73
C GLU A 327 22.10 -25.91 -9.69
N LEU A 328 21.13 -26.46 -8.96
CA LEU A 328 19.82 -25.85 -8.79
C LEU A 328 19.87 -24.83 -7.63
N PHE A 329 20.38 -23.63 -7.91
CA PHE A 329 20.57 -22.50 -6.96
C PHE A 329 19.33 -22.05 -6.16
N ARG A 330 18.16 -22.62 -6.45
CA ARG A 330 16.85 -22.25 -5.91
C ARG A 330 16.46 -23.01 -4.63
N CYS A 331 17.27 -23.92 -4.09
CA CYS A 331 16.81 -24.76 -2.97
C CYS A 331 16.93 -24.18 -1.55
N LYS A 332 17.75 -23.14 -1.31
CA LYS A 332 17.82 -22.42 0.00
C LYS A 332 17.25 -21.00 -0.05
N SER A 333 16.93 -20.51 -1.24
CA SER A 333 16.37 -19.18 -1.43
C SER A 333 14.89 -19.15 -1.10
N ASP A 334 14.48 -18.06 -0.51
CA ASP A 334 13.09 -17.65 -0.51
C ASP A 334 12.65 -17.33 -1.95
N GLN A 335 11.90 -18.25 -2.58
CA GLN A 335 11.55 -18.17 -3.99
C GLN A 335 10.86 -16.85 -4.39
N SER A 336 9.93 -16.37 -3.55
CA SER A 336 9.24 -15.12 -3.80
C SER A 336 10.19 -13.94 -3.75
N ALA A 337 11.13 -13.92 -2.80
CA ALA A 337 12.10 -12.85 -2.73
C ALA A 337 13.13 -12.93 -3.88
N TYR A 338 13.56 -14.13 -4.25
CA TYR A 338 14.49 -14.34 -5.38
C TYR A 338 13.90 -13.76 -6.66
N LEU A 339 12.64 -14.12 -6.96
CA LEU A 339 11.92 -13.58 -8.10
C LEU A 339 11.83 -12.04 -8.04
N ARG A 340 11.43 -11.47 -6.91
CA ARG A 340 11.33 -10.00 -6.76
C ARG A 340 12.65 -9.28 -7.00
N PHE A 341 13.77 -9.84 -6.52
CA PHE A 341 15.09 -9.27 -6.76
C PHE A 341 15.57 -9.47 -8.20
N SER A 342 15.33 -10.63 -8.81
CA SER A 342 15.72 -10.88 -10.20
C SER A 342 14.95 -9.95 -11.14
N TRP A 343 13.67 -9.72 -10.86
CA TRP A 343 12.82 -8.75 -11.56
C TRP A 343 13.39 -7.35 -11.48
N LEU A 344 13.66 -6.85 -10.27
CA LEU A 344 14.23 -5.51 -10.09
C LEU A 344 15.54 -5.34 -10.88
N LEU A 345 16.42 -6.33 -10.82
CA LEU A 345 17.70 -6.31 -11.54
C LEU A 345 17.50 -6.35 -13.06
N GLU A 346 16.54 -7.12 -13.56
CA GLU A 346 16.21 -7.17 -15.00
C GLU A 346 15.59 -5.84 -15.48
N GLY A 347 14.73 -5.21 -14.66
CA GLY A 347 14.22 -3.86 -14.94
C GLY A 347 15.34 -2.83 -15.02
N LEU A 348 16.31 -2.88 -14.11
CA LEU A 348 17.50 -2.03 -14.14
C LEU A 348 18.37 -2.29 -15.39
N ARG A 349 18.55 -3.55 -15.78
CA ARG A 349 19.26 -3.92 -17.01
C ARG A 349 18.53 -3.38 -18.24
N SER A 350 17.20 -3.48 -18.28
CA SER A 350 16.37 -2.95 -19.36
C SER A 350 16.49 -1.43 -19.48
N LEU A 351 16.59 -0.68 -18.38
CA LEU A 351 16.84 0.77 -18.42
C LEU A 351 18.15 1.13 -19.16
N LEU A 352 19.19 0.29 -19.04
CA LEU A 352 20.46 0.52 -19.74
C LEU A 352 20.35 0.27 -21.25
N VAL A 353 19.53 -0.69 -21.66
CA VAL A 353 19.33 -1.06 -23.07
C VAL A 353 18.27 -0.17 -23.75
N HIS A 354 17.25 0.23 -23.00
CA HIS A 354 16.08 0.97 -23.46
C HIS A 354 15.82 2.18 -22.54
N PRO A 355 16.66 3.24 -22.59
CA PRO A 355 16.58 4.36 -21.65
C PRO A 355 15.28 5.16 -21.75
N ALA A 356 14.64 5.20 -22.92
CA ALA A 356 13.33 5.82 -23.12
C ALA A 356 12.15 4.85 -22.85
N GLY A 357 12.44 3.60 -22.49
CA GLY A 357 11.46 2.53 -22.42
C GLY A 357 11.17 1.92 -23.78
N ILE A 358 10.34 0.87 -23.78
CA ILE A 358 9.92 0.18 -24.99
C ILE A 358 8.42 0.30 -25.30
N GLY A 359 7.66 0.97 -24.43
CA GLY A 359 6.19 1.03 -24.47
C GLY A 359 5.57 -0.15 -23.73
N MET A 360 4.26 -0.11 -23.52
CA MET A 360 3.53 -1.22 -22.89
C MET A 360 3.49 -2.39 -23.88
N SER A 361 4.19 -3.49 -23.57
CA SER A 361 4.17 -4.71 -24.39
C SER A 361 4.04 -5.95 -23.50
N GLY A 362 2.84 -6.51 -23.47
CA GLY A 362 2.51 -7.77 -22.81
C GLY A 362 3.29 -8.95 -23.39
N ASP A 363 3.65 -8.88 -24.68
CA ASP A 363 4.50 -9.88 -25.33
C ASP A 363 5.98 -9.76 -24.90
N TYR A 364 6.51 -8.53 -24.73
CA TYR A 364 7.85 -8.36 -24.17
C TYR A 364 7.93 -8.73 -22.69
N MET A 365 6.92 -8.33 -21.90
CA MET A 365 6.76 -8.83 -20.53
C MET A 365 6.69 -10.36 -20.56
N GLY A 366 5.81 -10.94 -21.37
CA GLY A 366 5.69 -12.38 -21.54
C GLY A 366 7.02 -13.05 -21.92
N ARG A 367 7.84 -12.44 -22.78
CA ARG A 367 9.19 -12.92 -23.11
C ARG A 367 10.16 -12.84 -21.93
N LEU A 368 10.18 -11.73 -21.19
CA LEU A 368 10.97 -11.62 -19.95
C LEU A 368 10.59 -12.73 -18.96
N TRP A 369 9.32 -13.14 -18.98
CA TRP A 369 8.75 -14.13 -18.08
C TRP A 369 8.72 -15.57 -18.64
N GLY A 370 9.20 -15.81 -19.86
CA GLY A 370 9.18 -17.15 -20.48
C GLY A 370 7.78 -17.67 -20.84
N VAL A 371 6.77 -16.80 -20.90
CA VAL A 371 5.35 -17.10 -21.22
C VAL A 371 4.79 -16.27 -22.36
N ALA A 372 5.67 -15.81 -23.26
CA ALA A 372 5.27 -15.09 -24.46
C ALA A 372 4.18 -15.88 -25.23
N GLY A 373 3.09 -15.19 -25.59
CA GLY A 373 1.98 -15.79 -26.33
C GLY A 373 1.00 -16.66 -25.52
N GLN A 374 1.24 -16.92 -24.23
CA GLN A 374 0.30 -17.68 -23.40
C GLN A 374 -0.66 -16.74 -22.65
N ARG A 375 -1.87 -16.54 -23.19
CA ARG A 375 -2.94 -15.80 -22.50
C ARG A 375 -3.40 -16.60 -21.28
N ASN A 376 -3.50 -15.95 -20.13
CA ASN A 376 -4.00 -16.51 -18.86
C ASN A 376 -3.15 -17.63 -18.20
N THR A 377 -1.92 -17.89 -18.65
CA THR A 377 -0.97 -18.70 -17.87
C THR A 377 -0.33 -17.82 -16.82
N TYR A 378 -1.05 -17.64 -15.72
CA TYR A 378 -0.64 -16.86 -14.58
C TYR A 378 0.60 -17.47 -13.90
N GLN A 379 1.78 -16.96 -14.22
CA GLN A 379 2.74 -16.62 -13.17
C GLN A 379 3.02 -15.13 -13.24
N ARG A 380 2.08 -14.39 -12.66
CA ARG A 380 2.38 -13.22 -11.83
C ARG A 380 3.30 -12.17 -12.45
N THR A 381 2.65 -11.23 -13.13
CA THR A 381 3.05 -9.86 -13.46
C THR A 381 3.49 -9.01 -12.25
N ASP A 382 4.28 -9.54 -11.34
CA ASP A 382 4.24 -9.15 -9.92
C ASP A 382 5.05 -7.91 -9.53
N SER A 383 5.74 -7.19 -10.43
CA SER A 383 6.42 -5.96 -10.04
C SER A 383 6.03 -4.79 -10.92
N PHE A 384 5.23 -3.89 -10.35
CA PHE A 384 4.90 -2.60 -10.96
C PHE A 384 6.15 -1.77 -11.26
N THR A 385 7.22 -1.93 -10.48
CA THR A 385 8.49 -1.21 -10.73
C THR A 385 9.16 -1.67 -12.01
N VAL A 386 9.20 -2.98 -12.28
CA VAL A 386 9.78 -3.51 -13.52
C VAL A 386 8.96 -3.09 -14.72
N GLU A 387 7.63 -3.18 -14.62
CA GLU A 387 6.74 -2.71 -15.67
C GLU A 387 6.95 -1.21 -15.95
N LEU A 388 7.03 -0.37 -14.92
CA LEU A 388 7.34 1.06 -15.07
C LEU A 388 8.70 1.29 -15.74
N MET A 389 9.74 0.58 -15.30
CA MET A 389 11.11 0.71 -15.82
C MET A 389 11.22 0.28 -17.28
N VAL A 390 10.63 -0.85 -17.64
CA VAL A 390 10.69 -1.39 -19.00
C VAL A 390 9.80 -0.59 -19.93
N SER A 391 8.55 -0.32 -19.55
CA SER A 391 7.58 0.34 -20.41
C SER A 391 7.96 1.81 -20.68
N PHE A 392 8.41 2.54 -19.64
CA PHE A 392 8.57 4.00 -19.72
C PHE A 392 10.00 4.51 -19.45
N GLY A 393 10.95 3.61 -19.21
CA GLY A 393 12.36 3.96 -19.09
C GLY A 393 12.66 4.91 -17.93
N PHE A 394 13.73 5.69 -18.08
CA PHE A 394 14.12 6.71 -17.10
C PHE A 394 13.07 7.80 -16.92
N VAL A 395 12.29 8.12 -17.96
CA VAL A 395 11.23 9.14 -17.88
C VAL A 395 10.13 8.70 -16.91
N GLY A 396 9.67 7.45 -17.03
CA GLY A 396 8.66 6.88 -16.13
C GLY A 396 9.13 6.85 -14.68
N VAL A 397 10.35 6.34 -14.46
CA VAL A 397 10.97 6.28 -13.12
C VAL A 397 11.12 7.69 -12.54
N PHE A 398 11.58 8.66 -13.34
CA PHE A 398 11.78 10.04 -12.91
C PHE A 398 10.45 10.70 -12.52
N LEU A 399 9.41 10.62 -13.36
CA LEU A 399 8.11 11.23 -13.06
C LEU A 399 7.44 10.60 -11.83
N PHE A 400 7.54 9.28 -11.69
CA PHE A 400 7.07 8.58 -10.49
C PHE A 400 7.87 9.02 -9.25
N ALA A 401 9.19 9.13 -9.34
CA ALA A 401 10.03 9.64 -8.26
C ALA A 401 9.69 11.11 -7.91
N CYS A 402 9.41 11.97 -8.89
CA CYS A 402 8.97 13.35 -8.67
C CYS A 402 7.64 13.42 -7.91
N LEU A 403 6.69 12.55 -8.22
CA LEU A 403 5.41 12.47 -7.50
C LEU A 403 5.64 12.22 -6.01
N TRP A 404 6.42 11.18 -5.67
CA TRP A 404 6.68 10.80 -4.28
C TRP A 404 7.64 11.74 -3.55
N TRP A 405 8.60 12.30 -4.27
CA TRP A 405 9.44 13.38 -3.76
C TRP A 405 8.59 14.58 -3.34
N ARG A 406 7.59 14.96 -4.15
CA ARG A 406 6.68 16.06 -3.83
C ARG A 406 5.86 15.76 -2.58
N VAL A 407 5.27 14.58 -2.47
CA VAL A 407 4.56 14.11 -1.26
C VAL A 407 5.48 14.20 -0.03
N GLY A 408 6.73 13.74 -0.17
CA GLY A 408 7.72 13.81 0.88
C GLY A 408 8.03 15.25 1.29
N LYS A 409 8.40 16.10 0.32
CA LYS A 409 8.71 17.51 0.55
C LYS A 409 7.56 18.24 1.24
N THR A 410 6.31 18.07 0.76
CA THR A 410 5.16 18.72 1.38
C THR A 410 4.89 18.21 2.80
N LEU A 411 5.18 16.93 3.09
CA LEU A 411 5.06 16.38 4.43
C LEU A 411 6.09 17.01 5.38
N ARG A 412 7.35 17.14 4.91
CA ARG A 412 8.42 17.82 5.67
C ARG A 412 8.01 19.25 6.01
N ASP A 413 7.57 20.02 5.02
CA ASP A 413 7.21 21.42 5.16
C ASP A 413 5.98 21.59 6.09
N ALA A 414 5.01 20.69 6.00
CA ALA A 414 3.81 20.70 6.85
C ALA A 414 4.11 20.29 8.31
N ILE A 415 5.07 19.40 8.56
CA ILE A 415 5.49 19.05 9.93
C ILE A 415 6.17 20.25 10.62
N SER A 416 6.80 21.15 9.86
CA SER A 416 7.35 22.40 10.39
C SER A 416 6.29 23.48 10.68
N SER A 417 5.08 23.41 10.12
CA SER A 417 4.04 24.43 10.31
C SER A 417 3.05 24.04 11.43
N GLU A 418 2.51 25.03 12.16
CA GLU A 418 1.58 24.79 13.29
C GLU A 418 0.11 24.62 12.88
N HIS A 419 -0.22 24.88 11.61
CA HIS A 419 -1.62 25.01 11.16
C HIS A 419 -2.29 23.70 10.75
N VAL A 420 -1.55 22.61 10.61
CA VAL A 420 -2.07 21.32 10.12
C VAL A 420 -2.12 20.29 11.24
N ASN A 421 -3.13 19.40 11.21
CA ASN A 421 -3.18 18.26 12.13
C ASN A 421 -2.09 17.24 11.76
N ARG A 422 -0.88 17.47 12.28
CA ARG A 422 0.35 16.72 11.96
C ARG A 422 0.17 15.22 12.13
N ALA A 423 -0.57 14.78 13.15
CA ALA A 423 -0.77 13.35 13.42
C ALA A 423 -1.55 12.65 12.30
N ALA A 424 -2.65 13.26 11.83
CA ALA A 424 -3.44 12.70 10.73
C ALA A 424 -2.65 12.69 9.42
N LEU A 425 -1.92 13.77 9.15
CA LEU A 425 -1.08 13.88 7.96
C LEU A 425 0.05 12.84 7.94
N VAL A 426 0.71 12.61 9.08
CA VAL A 426 1.76 11.58 9.22
C VAL A 426 1.17 10.18 9.09
N ALA A 427 -0.02 9.92 9.64
CA ALA A 427 -0.68 8.61 9.51
C ALA A 427 -1.03 8.29 8.05
N VAL A 428 -1.64 9.23 7.32
CA VAL A 428 -1.97 9.05 5.90
C VAL A 428 -0.71 8.99 5.03
N GLY A 429 0.29 9.84 5.29
CA GLY A 429 1.56 9.83 4.59
C GLY A 429 2.34 8.53 4.79
N GLY A 430 2.37 8.01 6.02
CA GLY A 430 2.97 6.71 6.33
C GLY A 430 2.27 5.57 5.60
N LEU A 431 0.93 5.58 5.57
CA LEU A 431 0.15 4.60 4.82
C LEU A 431 0.41 4.65 3.31
N LEU A 432 0.47 5.85 2.73
CA LEU A 432 0.86 6.06 1.34
C LEU A 432 2.24 5.45 1.04
N PHE A 433 3.25 5.74 1.85
CA PHE A 433 4.59 5.18 1.64
C PHE A 433 4.65 3.65 1.82
N VAL A 434 3.83 3.08 2.70
CA VAL A 434 3.68 1.61 2.80
C VAL A 434 3.05 1.04 1.53
N CYS A 435 2.01 1.69 0.98
CA CYS A 435 1.42 1.27 -0.31
C CYS A 435 2.42 1.38 -1.47
N VAL A 436 3.27 2.41 -1.49
CA VAL A 436 4.36 2.55 -2.48
C VAL A 436 5.39 1.45 -2.31
N GLY A 437 5.88 1.23 -1.09
CA GLY A 437 6.82 0.15 -0.79
C GLY A 437 6.26 -1.21 -1.20
N ARG A 438 4.94 -1.37 -1.11
CA ARG A 438 4.24 -2.56 -1.61
C ARG A 438 4.22 -2.60 -3.14
N GLY A 439 3.94 -1.49 -3.82
CA GLY A 439 4.01 -1.39 -5.29
C GLY A 439 5.42 -1.58 -5.87
N VAL A 440 6.48 -1.45 -5.07
CA VAL A 440 7.83 -1.84 -5.49
C VAL A 440 7.94 -3.36 -5.67
N VAL A 441 7.17 -4.09 -4.88
CA VAL A 441 7.35 -5.52 -4.61
C VAL A 441 6.25 -6.37 -5.25
N ASP A 442 5.05 -5.80 -5.37
CA ASP A 442 3.85 -6.40 -5.94
C ASP A 442 3.33 -5.50 -7.09
N MET A 443 2.65 -6.07 -8.07
CA MET A 443 1.86 -5.29 -9.03
C MET A 443 0.80 -4.51 -8.25
N ILE A 444 0.71 -3.21 -8.52
CA ILE A 444 -0.39 -2.42 -8.03
C ILE A 444 -1.61 -2.84 -8.84
N SER A 445 -2.52 -3.60 -8.22
CA SER A 445 -3.80 -3.92 -8.85
C SER A 445 -4.59 -2.64 -9.08
N ASP A 446 -5.50 -2.62 -10.05
CA ASP A 446 -6.30 -1.42 -10.32
C ASP A 446 -7.06 -0.93 -9.08
N GLY A 447 -7.55 -1.85 -8.24
CA GLY A 447 -8.15 -1.51 -6.94
C GLY A 447 -7.16 -0.83 -5.99
N LEU A 448 -5.95 -1.36 -5.86
CA LEU A 448 -4.90 -0.76 -5.03
C LEU A 448 -4.44 0.61 -5.59
N TRP A 449 -4.42 0.77 -6.92
CA TRP A 449 -4.07 2.03 -7.56
C TRP A 449 -5.11 3.12 -7.29
N ARG A 450 -6.40 2.81 -7.48
CA ARG A 450 -7.52 3.69 -7.10
C ARG A 450 -7.46 4.08 -5.63
N TYR A 451 -7.15 3.10 -4.76
CA TYR A 451 -6.96 3.31 -3.34
C TYR A 451 -5.79 4.26 -3.03
N VAL A 452 -4.62 4.08 -3.67
CA VAL A 452 -3.46 4.98 -3.53
C VAL A 452 -3.80 6.41 -3.96
N LEU A 453 -4.52 6.59 -5.07
CA LEU A 453 -4.94 7.93 -5.52
C LEU A 453 -5.98 8.55 -4.57
N ALA A 454 -6.88 7.76 -4.02
CA ALA A 454 -7.80 8.24 -3.00
C ALA A 454 -7.07 8.70 -1.73
N LEU A 455 -6.09 7.93 -1.24
CA LEU A 455 -5.22 8.35 -0.13
C LEU A 455 -4.41 9.62 -0.47
N LEU A 456 -3.94 9.75 -1.71
CA LEU A 456 -3.21 10.93 -2.16
C LEU A 456 -4.13 12.17 -2.14
N GLY A 457 -5.38 12.02 -2.56
CA GLY A 457 -6.41 13.04 -2.46
C GLY A 457 -6.66 13.44 -1.00
N MET A 458 -6.83 12.46 -0.12
CA MET A 458 -6.99 12.68 1.32
C MET A 458 -5.78 13.44 1.92
N TYR A 459 -4.57 13.06 1.53
CA TYR A 459 -3.32 13.70 1.96
C TYR A 459 -3.27 15.19 1.56
N TYR A 460 -3.52 15.50 0.29
CA TYR A 460 -3.51 16.90 -0.16
C TYR A 460 -4.73 17.69 0.34
N GLY A 461 -5.87 17.05 0.54
CA GLY A 461 -7.02 17.66 1.21
C GLY A 461 -6.71 18.03 2.66
N LEU A 462 -6.02 17.15 3.41
CA LEU A 462 -5.57 17.41 4.77
C LEU A 462 -4.57 18.58 4.84
N LEU A 463 -3.64 18.66 3.90
CA LEU A 463 -2.69 19.78 3.80
C LEU A 463 -3.39 21.14 3.64
N ASN A 464 -4.49 21.17 2.89
CA ASN A 464 -5.26 22.38 2.63
C ASN A 464 -6.45 22.57 3.58
N SER A 465 -6.61 21.69 4.57
CA SER A 465 -7.71 21.78 5.54
C SER A 465 -7.61 23.08 6.36
N GLY A 466 -8.62 23.93 6.26
CA GLY A 466 -8.71 25.18 7.03
C GLY A 466 -7.91 26.38 6.49
N VAL A 467 -7.24 26.28 5.34
CA VAL A 467 -6.44 27.38 4.74
C VAL A 467 -7.31 28.55 4.27
N ASP A 468 -8.58 28.31 3.90
CA ASP A 468 -9.47 29.34 3.35
C ASP A 468 -10.36 30.05 4.38
N ARG A 469 -10.41 29.60 5.65
CA ARG A 469 -11.25 30.27 6.67
C ARG A 469 -10.61 31.48 7.35
N ILE A 470 -9.36 31.82 7.01
CA ILE A 470 -8.62 32.95 7.60
C ILE A 470 -8.75 34.22 6.74
N LYS A 471 -9.23 34.12 5.49
CA LYS A 471 -9.36 35.27 4.59
C LYS A 471 -10.75 35.90 4.54
N GLU A 472 -11.71 35.38 5.30
CA GLU A 472 -13.08 35.91 5.39
C GLU A 472 -13.50 36.27 6.84
N GLY A 473 -12.51 36.46 7.73
CA GLY A 473 -12.74 36.87 9.12
C GLY A 473 -12.49 38.35 9.34
#